data_AF-A0A3D5NT88-F1
#
_entry.id   AF-A0A3D5NT88-F1
#
_cell.length_a   1.000
_cell.length_b   1.000
_cell.length_c   1.000
_cell.angle_alpha   90.00
_cell.angle_beta   90.00
_cell.angle_gamma   90.00
#
_symmetry.space_group_name_H-M   'P 1'
#
loop_
_entity.id
_entity.type
_entity.pdbx_description
1 polymer ?
#
loop_
_entity_poly.entity_id
_entity_poly.type
_entity_poly.pdbx_seq_one_letter_code
_entity_poly.pdbx_strand_id
1 'polypeptide(L)' 'MNVWETEENKYSKVEESRRILSILVDREAFEKIRMDQVNPFDALEFFRHEVRFVKTRGFNEVEELSK' A
#
# COMPACT_ATOMS: atom_id res chain seq x y z
N MET A 1 4.92 5.17 3.08
CA MET A 1 3.81 4.73 3.95
C MET A 1 3.49 3.29 3.60
N ASN A 2 3.41 2.40 4.58
CA ASN A 2 3.18 0.96 4.37
C ASN A 2 1.96 0.51 5.18
N VAL A 3 1.15 -0.37 4.62
CA VAL A 3 0.00 -1.00 5.30
C VAL A 3 0.24 -2.50 5.38
N TRP A 4 -0.07 -3.05 6.55
CA TRP A 4 0.18 -4.43 6.92
C TRP A 4 -1.13 -5.11 7.27
N GLU A 5 -1.25 -6.37 6.89
CA GLU A 5 -2.34 -7.26 7.28
C GLU A 5 -1.76 -8.31 8.22
N THR A 6 -2.40 -8.48 9.37
CA THR A 6 -2.01 -9.49 10.36
C THR A 6 -3.05 -10.60 10.35
N GLU A 7 -2.62 -11.83 10.05
CA GLU A 7 -3.46 -13.03 10.10
C GLU A 7 -2.86 -14.03 11.10
N GLU A 8 -3.71 -14.67 11.90
CA GLU A 8 -3.29 -15.76 12.78
C GLU A 8 -3.15 -17.05 11.97
N ASN A 9 -1.94 -17.61 11.95
CA ASN A 9 -1.70 -18.87 11.26
C ASN A 9 -2.25 -20.04 12.08
N LYS A 10 -3.21 -20.78 11.49
CA LYS A 10 -3.91 -21.91 12.14
C LYS A 10 -2.99 -23.04 12.62
N TYR A 11 -1.78 -23.17 12.07
CA TYR A 11 -0.86 -24.26 12.37
C TYR A 11 0.20 -23.89 13.41
N SER A 12 0.78 -22.70 13.30
CA SER A 12 1.83 -22.22 14.21
C SER A 12 1.29 -21.43 15.39
N LYS A 13 0.02 -20.96 15.33
CA LYS A 13 -0.57 -19.97 16.25
C LYS A 13 0.27 -18.70 16.40
N VAL A 14 1.10 -18.42 15.40
CA VAL A 14 1.90 -17.21 15.31
C VAL A 14 1.13 -16.21 14.45
N GLU A 15 1.13 -14.95 14.87
CA GLU A 15 0.64 -13.85 14.07
C GLU A 15 1.63 -13.57 12.93
N GLU A 16 1.19 -13.75 11.70
CA GLU A 16 1.97 -13.39 10.52
C GLU A 16 1.49 -12.03 10.02
N SER A 17 2.43 -11.09 9.88
CA SER A 17 2.18 -9.76 9.32
C SER A 17 2.77 -9.68 7.93
N ARG A 18 1.92 -9.46 6.92
CA ARG A 18 2.33 -9.28 5.52
C ARG A 18 2.07 -7.85 5.07
N ARG A 19 3.01 -7.26 4.32
CA ARG A 19 2.82 -5.92 3.73
C ARG A 19 1.87 -6.05 2.55
N ILE A 20 0.72 -5.39 2.57
CA ILE A 20 -0.29 -5.50 1.49
C ILE A 20 -0.33 -4.27 0.58
N LEU A 21 0.22 -3.15 1.04
CA LEU A 21 0.31 -1.91 0.31
C LEU A 21 1.58 -1.17 0.73
N SER A 22 2.35 -0.74 -0.25
CA SER A 22 3.48 0.17 -0.06
C SER A 22 3.27 1.41 -0.90
N ILE A 23 3.45 2.59 -0.32
CA ILE A 23 3.30 3.88 -0.99
C ILE A 23 4.57 4.68 -0.75
N LEU A 24 5.23 5.09 -1.82
CA LEU A 24 6.30 6.06 -1.79
C LEU A 24 5.73 7.44 -2.12
N VAL A 25 5.69 8.29 -1.09
CA VAL A 25 5.26 9.68 -1.22
C VAL A 25 6.51 10.52 -1.46
N ASP A 26 6.67 10.99 -2.69
CA ASP A 26 7.70 11.98 -3.01
C ASP A 26 7.24 13.37 -2.57
N ARG A 27 8.14 14.13 -1.94
CA ARG A 27 7.82 15.45 -1.41
C ARG A 27 7.48 16.45 -2.53
N GLU A 28 8.20 16.41 -3.64
CA GLU A 28 7.93 17.29 -4.78
C GLU A 28 6.59 16.96 -5.44
N ALA A 29 6.23 15.68 -5.50
CA ALA A 29 4.93 15.24 -5.98
C ALA A 29 3.81 15.71 -5.04
N PHE A 30 4.00 15.56 -3.73
CA PHE A 30 3.04 16.00 -2.72
C PHE A 30 2.78 17.51 -2.76
N GLU A 31 3.84 18.32 -2.90
CA GLU A 31 3.71 19.79 -2.97
C GLU A 31 3.02 20.27 -4.25
N LYS A 32 3.00 19.46 -5.32
CA LYS A 32 2.26 19.74 -6.57
C LYS A 32 0.78 19.38 -6.48
N ILE A 33 0.37 18.59 -5.48
CA ILE A 33 -1.03 18.20 -5.32
C ILE A 33 -1.83 19.37 -4.74
N ARG A 34 -2.80 19.82 -5.51
CA ARG A 34 -3.81 20.79 -5.07
C ARG A 34 -4.86 20.09 -4.19
N MET A 35 -4.59 20.06 -2.88
CA MET A 35 -5.44 19.43 -1.86
C MET A 35 -6.90 19.94 -1.84
N ASP A 36 -7.15 21.12 -2.38
CA ASP A 36 -8.47 21.75 -2.52
C ASP A 36 -9.32 21.18 -3.67
N GLN A 37 -8.69 20.51 -4.64
CA GLN A 37 -9.35 19.93 -5.81
C GLN A 37 -9.01 18.45 -6.05
N VAL A 38 -8.22 17.84 -5.17
CA VAL A 38 -7.72 16.48 -5.41
C VAL A 38 -8.85 15.46 -5.35
N ASN A 39 -9.01 14.69 -6.42
CA ASN A 39 -9.76 13.44 -6.36
C ASN A 39 -8.86 12.39 -5.69
N PRO A 40 -9.35 11.61 -4.71
CA PRO A 40 -8.57 10.52 -4.09
C PRO A 40 -7.97 9.53 -5.10
N PHE A 41 -8.58 9.38 -6.28
CA PHE A 41 -8.02 8.57 -7.35
C PHE A 41 -6.83 9.24 -8.06
N ASP A 42 -6.81 10.57 -8.19
CA ASP A 42 -5.68 11.29 -8.77
C ASP A 42 -4.43 11.14 -7.87
N ALA A 43 -4.64 11.09 -6.56
CA ALA A 43 -3.56 10.82 -5.61
C ALA A 43 -2.90 9.45 -5.83
N LEU A 44 -3.64 8.45 -6.31
CA LEU A 44 -3.06 7.14 -6.68
C LEU A 44 -2.14 7.25 -7.90
N GLU A 45 -2.40 8.16 -8.83
CA GLU A 45 -1.54 8.38 -10.00
C GLU A 45 -0.27 9.17 -9.64
N PHE A 46 -0.37 10.11 -8.69
CA PHE A 46 0.76 10.95 -8.29
C PHE A 46 1.74 10.27 -7.32
N PHE A 47 1.28 9.29 -6.55
CA PHE A 47 2.14 8.54 -5.63
C PHE A 47 2.53 7.19 -6.24
N ARG A 48 3.81 6.84 -6.13
CA ARG A 48 4.23 5.47 -6.48
C ARG A 48 3.68 4.53 -5.43
N HIS A 49 2.85 3.57 -5.84
CA HIS A 49 2.28 2.58 -4.94
C HIS A 49 2.42 1.16 -5.51
N GLU A 50 2.58 0.17 -4.63
CA GLU A 50 2.55 -1.25 -4.97
C GLU A 50 1.40 -1.91 -4.20
N VAL A 51 0.48 -2.52 -4.95
CA VAL A 51 -0.65 -3.30 -4.43
C VAL A 51 -0.85 -4.50 -5.35
N ARG A 52 -1.04 -5.67 -4.77
CA ARG A 52 -1.41 -6.88 -5.52
C ARG A 52 -2.67 -7.49 -4.96
N PHE A 53 -3.78 -7.28 -5.65
CA PHE A 53 -5.06 -7.90 -5.31
C PHE A 53 -5.42 -8.99 -6.30
N VAL A 54 -5.63 -10.21 -5.80
CA VAL A 54 -6.07 -11.35 -6.58
C VAL A 54 -7.46 -11.74 -6.11
N LYS A 55 -8.47 -11.71 -7.00
CA LYS A 55 -9.88 -11.94 -6.65
C LYS A 55 -10.15 -13.21 -5.82
N THR A 56 -9.36 -14.26 -6.02
CA THR A 56 -9.52 -15.54 -5.33
C THR A 56 -8.75 -15.66 -4.01
N ARG A 57 -7.77 -14.77 -3.77
CA ARG A 57 -6.86 -14.85 -2.62
C ARG A 57 -6.79 -13.57 -1.78
N GLY A 58 -7.44 -12.48 -2.20
CA GLY A 58 -7.39 -11.20 -1.52
C GLY A 58 -6.12 -10.41 -1.83
N PHE A 59 -5.63 -9.67 -0.83
CA PHE A 59 -4.37 -8.93 -0.92
C PHE A 59 -3.20 -9.88 -0.74
N ASN A 60 -2.26 -9.84 -1.69
CA ASN A 60 -1.00 -10.55 -1.57
C ASN A 60 0.06 -9.65 -0.94
N GLU A 61 1.10 -10.29 -0.43
CA GLU A 61 2.28 -9.58 0.04
C GLU A 61 2.97 -8.80 -1.09
N VAL A 62 3.40 -7.58 -0.76
CA VAL A 62 4.11 -6.68 -1.66
C VAL A 62 5.43 -6.23 -1.05
N GLU A 63 6.42 -6.03 -1.92
CA GLU A 63 7.70 -5.48 -1.54
C GLU A 63 7.56 -4.00 -1.13
N GLU A 64 8.51 -3.55 -0.31
CA GLU A 64 8.56 -2.14 0.04
C GLU A 64 9.10 -1.33 -1.13
N LEU A 65 8.38 -0.26 -1.47
CA LEU A 65 8.91 0.75 -2.37
C LEU A 65 10.00 1.53 -1.63
N SER A 66 11.25 1.12 -1.82
CA SER A 66 12.43 1.84 -1.36
C SER A 66 13.14 2.46 -2.57
N LYS A 67 13.10 3.81 -2.64
CA LYS A 67 13.79 4.70 -3.59
C LYS A 67 13.92 4.24 -5.05
#